data_AF-A0AAI8BX32-F1
#
_entry.id   AF-A0AAI8BX32-F1
#
_cell.length_a   1.000
_cell.length_b   1.000
_cell.length_c   1.000
_cell.angle_alpha   90.00
_cell.angle_beta   90.00
_cell.angle_gamma   90.00
#
_symmetry.space_group_name_H-M   'P 1'
#
loop_
_entity.id
_entity.type
_entity.pdbx_description
1 polymer ?
#
loop_
_entity_poly.entity_id
_entity_poly.type
_entity_poly.pdbx_seq_one_letter_code
_entity_poly.pdbx_strand_id
1 'polypeptide(L)'
;MSQENQSVLFTPKGLNITTKIVAFYAAFYIITSIVPFLTGERESNVLMPDNLYTPVYFIAAIHAVVLLISVATLWLKKQSWVVTLFLIAVILACRFAYQEIANWVYATF
;
A
#
# COMPACT_ATOMS: atom_id res chain seq x y z
N MET A 1 -18.42 27.80 -23.85
CA MET A 1 -19.14 26.99 -22.84
C MET A 1 -18.13 26.49 -21.84
N SER A 2 -18.48 26.60 -20.56
CA SER A 2 -17.63 26.73 -19.37
C SER A 2 -16.66 25.57 -19.12
N GLN A 3 -15.36 25.87 -19.02
CA GLN A 3 -14.35 24.99 -18.39
C GLN A 3 -14.46 24.95 -16.85
N GLU A 4 -15.60 25.36 -16.30
CA GLU A 4 -15.77 25.73 -14.90
C GLU A 4 -16.22 24.57 -14.01
N ASN A 5 -16.21 23.32 -14.51
CA ASN A 5 -16.71 22.17 -13.74
C ASN A 5 -15.85 20.90 -13.84
N GLN A 6 -14.55 21.01 -14.14
CA GLN A 6 -13.64 19.90 -13.84
C GLN A 6 -13.25 20.01 -12.38
N SER A 7 -13.77 19.09 -11.57
CA SER A 7 -13.38 18.93 -10.16
C SER A 7 -11.86 19.03 -10.03
N VAL A 8 -11.39 19.92 -9.15
CA VAL A 8 -9.97 20.21 -8.90
C VAL A 8 -9.15 18.93 -8.65
N LEU A 9 -9.82 17.87 -8.20
CA LEU A 9 -9.24 16.55 -7.96
C LEU A 9 -8.78 15.87 -9.24
N PHE A 10 -9.47 15.99 -10.38
CA PHE A 10 -9.15 15.25 -11.61
C PHE A 10 -8.14 15.97 -12.54
N THR A 11 -7.41 16.94 -12.01
CA THR A 11 -6.35 17.64 -12.75
C THR A 11 -5.06 16.80 -12.80
N PRO A 12 -4.13 17.05 -13.75
CA PRO A 12 -2.82 16.39 -13.78
C PRO A 12 -2.01 16.62 -12.48
N LYS A 13 -2.16 17.80 -11.87
CA LYS A 13 -1.58 18.12 -10.57
C LYS A 13 -2.19 17.28 -9.45
N GLY A 14 -3.52 17.12 -9.45
CA GLY A 14 -4.25 16.24 -8.54
C GLY A 14 -3.76 14.80 -8.64
N LEU A 15 -3.70 14.24 -9.85
CA LEU A 15 -3.22 12.88 -10.09
C LEU A 15 -1.79 12.65 -9.58
N ASN A 16 -0.89 13.61 -9.80
CA ASN A 16 0.48 13.54 -9.31
C ASN A 16 0.53 13.51 -7.77
N ILE A 17 -0.21 14.40 -7.11
CA ILE A 17 -0.30 14.43 -5.65
C ILE A 17 -0.89 13.12 -5.11
N THR A 18 -2.00 12.64 -5.67
CA THR A 18 -2.63 11.38 -5.25
C THR A 18 -1.66 10.20 -5.40
N THR A 19 -0.95 10.10 -6.52
CA THR A 19 0.03 9.01 -6.74
C THR A 19 1.19 9.06 -5.74
N LYS A 20 1.65 10.26 -5.37
CA LYS A 20 2.65 10.41 -4.29
C LYS A 20 2.13 9.98 -2.93
N ILE A 21 0.86 10.27 -2.61
CA ILE A 21 0.22 9.82 -1.37
C ILE A 21 0.16 8.29 -1.32
N VAL A 22 -0.22 7.64 -2.43
CA VAL A 22 -0.22 6.18 -2.56
C VAL A 22 1.18 5.60 -2.33
N ALA A 23 2.20 6.16 -2.98
CA ALA A 23 3.59 5.75 -2.79
C ALA A 23 4.04 5.91 -1.32
N PHE A 24 3.75 7.06 -0.70
CA PHE A 24 4.13 7.33 0.68
C PHE A 24 3.43 6.37 1.66
N TYR A 25 2.13 6.12 1.48
CA TYR A 25 1.39 5.17 2.31
C TYR A 25 1.97 3.75 2.20
N ALA A 26 2.31 3.31 0.98
CA ALA A 26 2.90 2.01 0.75
C ALA A 26 4.29 1.89 1.42
N ALA A 27 5.14 2.90 1.27
CA ALA A 27 6.43 2.95 1.94
C ALA A 27 6.29 2.94 3.47
N PHE A 28 5.36 3.72 4.00
CA PHE A 28 5.07 3.77 5.44
C PHE A 28 4.69 2.39 5.98
N TYR A 29 3.76 1.69 5.31
CA TYR A 29 3.34 0.34 5.71
C TYR A 29 4.51 -0.65 5.75
N ILE A 30 5.36 -0.63 4.71
CA ILE A 30 6.55 -1.50 4.62
C ILE A 30 7.49 -1.23 5.80
N ILE A 31 7.81 0.05 6.04
CA ILE A 31 8.70 0.46 7.13
C ILE A 31 8.15 0.00 8.48
N THR A 32 6.87 0.29 8.77
CA THR A 32 6.26 -0.10 10.05
C THR A 32 6.16 -1.61 10.23
N SER A 33 6.15 -2.38 9.13
CA SER A 33 6.13 -3.85 9.18
C SER A 33 7.53 -4.45 9.39
N ILE A 34 8.57 -3.82 8.84
CA ILE A 34 9.96 -4.33 8.89
C ILE A 34 10.70 -3.85 10.14
N VAL A 35 10.42 -2.65 10.65
CA VAL A 35 11.12 -2.11 11.82
C VAL A 35 11.11 -3.07 13.03
N PRO A 36 9.98 -3.66 13.45
CA PRO A 36 9.95 -4.61 14.58
C PRO A 36 10.78 -5.88 14.35
N PHE A 37 10.99 -6.27 13.09
CA PHE A 37 11.87 -7.38 12.72
C PHE A 37 13.34 -7.00 12.91
N LEU A 38 13.73 -5.78 12.54
CA LEU A 38 15.12 -5.32 12.64
C LEU A 38 15.52 -4.91 14.06
N THR A 39 14.58 -4.45 14.88
CA THR A 39 14.84 -3.97 16.25
C THR A 39 14.75 -5.08 17.31
N GLY A 40 14.37 -6.30 16.93
CA GLY A 40 14.18 -7.41 17.87
C GLY A 40 12.92 -7.29 18.74
N GLU A 41 12.10 -6.26 18.53
CA GLU A 41 10.86 -6.04 19.29
C GLU A 41 9.84 -7.17 19.06
N ARG A 42 9.95 -7.92 17.95
CA ARG A 42 9.14 -9.10 17.64
C ARG A 42 9.10 -10.12 18.78
N GLU A 43 10.28 -10.55 19.26
CA GLU A 43 10.40 -11.63 20.26
C GLU A 43 9.88 -11.20 21.64
N SER A 44 9.87 -9.89 21.91
CA SER A 44 9.38 -9.30 23.14
C SER A 44 7.89 -8.94 23.13
N ASN A 45 7.23 -9.02 21.98
CA ASN A 45 5.86 -8.54 21.83
C ASN A 45 4.82 -9.59 22.25
N VAL A 46 4.54 -9.65 23.56
CA VAL A 46 3.57 -10.57 24.17
C VAL A 46 2.16 -10.44 23.56
N LEU A 47 1.84 -9.29 22.95
CA LEU A 47 0.53 -9.02 22.35
C LEU A 47 0.38 -9.57 20.91
N MET A 48 1.46 -10.04 20.28
CA MET A 48 1.42 -10.53 18.90
C MET A 48 2.13 -11.89 18.80
N PRO A 49 1.40 -13.02 18.91
CA PRO A 49 1.97 -14.35 18.71
C PRO A 49 2.71 -14.47 17.37
N ASP A 50 3.80 -15.24 17.36
CA ASP A 50 4.77 -15.29 16.26
C ASP A 50 4.19 -15.65 14.88
N ASN A 51 3.06 -16.37 14.85
CA ASN A 51 2.36 -16.71 13.63
C ASN A 51 1.65 -15.49 13.01
N LEU A 52 1.34 -14.42 13.75
CA LEU A 52 0.70 -13.20 13.22
C LEU A 52 1.60 -12.37 12.31
N TYR A 53 2.91 -12.64 12.28
CA TYR A 53 3.85 -11.88 11.45
C TYR A 53 3.84 -12.29 9.98
N THR A 54 3.56 -13.56 9.65
CA THR A 54 3.58 -14.04 8.26
C THR A 54 2.57 -13.31 7.36
N PRO A 55 1.29 -13.13 7.76
CA PRO A 55 0.35 -12.32 6.99
C PRO A 55 0.77 -10.86 6.84
N VAL A 56 1.36 -10.27 7.89
CA VAL A 56 1.84 -8.88 7.86
C VAL A 56 2.96 -8.71 6.83
N TYR A 57 3.94 -9.62 6.81
CA TYR A 57 5.02 -9.59 5.82
C TYR A 57 4.52 -9.84 4.40
N PHE A 58 3.53 -10.71 4.22
CA PHE A 58 2.89 -10.92 2.93
C PHE A 58 2.22 -9.64 2.42
N ILE A 59 1.46 -8.95 3.27
CA ILE A 59 0.82 -7.67 2.90
C ILE A 59 1.87 -6.57 2.69
N ALA A 60 2.98 -6.59 3.42
CA ALA A 60 4.11 -5.67 3.19
C ALA A 60 4.73 -5.90 1.80
N ALA A 61 4.84 -7.16 1.35
CA ALA A 61 5.29 -7.47 -0.01
C ALA A 61 4.32 -6.94 -1.08
N ILE A 62 3.00 -7.03 -0.86
CA ILE A 62 2.01 -6.39 -1.75
C ILE A 62 2.21 -4.87 -1.81
N HIS A 63 2.41 -4.22 -0.65
CA HIS A 63 2.68 -2.78 -0.61
C HIS A 63 4.01 -2.43 -1.30
N ALA A 64 5.02 -3.31 -1.28
CA ALA A 64 6.24 -3.11 -2.04
C ALA A 64 5.99 -3.08 -3.55
N VAL A 65 5.13 -3.96 -4.07
CA VAL A 65 4.70 -3.91 -5.48
C VAL A 65 3.95 -2.62 -5.79
N VAL A 66 3.04 -2.19 -4.92
CA VAL A 66 2.31 -0.91 -5.07
C VAL A 66 3.28 0.28 -5.10
N LEU A 67 4.28 0.28 -4.22
CA LEU A 67 5.32 1.31 -4.17
C LEU A 67 6.13 1.34 -5.47
N LEU A 68 6.58 0.19 -5.95
CA LEU A 68 7.36 0.08 -7.19
C LEU A 68 6.60 0.63 -8.39
N ILE A 69 5.32 0.26 -8.55
CA ILE A 69 4.47 0.77 -9.64
C ILE A 69 4.25 2.28 -9.49
N SER A 70 3.99 2.77 -8.28
CA SER A 70 3.80 4.20 -8.02
C SER A 70 5.06 5.01 -8.33
N VAL A 71 6.23 4.57 -7.89
CA VAL A 71 7.51 5.23 -8.17
C VAL A 71 7.83 5.17 -9.66
N ALA A 72 7.62 4.03 -10.33
CA ALA A 72 7.86 3.90 -11.76
C ALA A 72 6.97 4.85 -12.58
N THR A 73 5.68 4.95 -12.26
CA THR A 73 4.76 5.87 -12.96
C THR A 73 5.10 7.34 -12.71
N LEU A 74 5.55 7.69 -11.50
CA LEU A 74 6.05 9.03 -11.18
C LEU A 74 7.35 9.36 -11.94
N TRP A 75 8.32 8.45 -11.96
CA TRP A 75 9.62 8.66 -12.63
C TRP A 75 9.43 8.78 -14.13
N LEU A 76 8.68 7.87 -14.74
CA LEU A 76 8.41 7.88 -16.19
C LEU A 76 7.45 9.00 -16.60
N LYS A 77 6.89 9.77 -15.65
CA LYS A 77 5.86 10.80 -15.89
C LYS A 77 4.65 10.24 -16.66
N LYS A 78 4.32 8.96 -16.42
CA LYS A 78 3.20 8.23 -17.03
C LYS A 78 2.14 7.92 -15.99
N GLN A 79 1.71 8.93 -15.23
CA GLN A 79 0.63 8.75 -14.27
C GLN A 79 -0.71 8.55 -15.01
N SER A 80 -1.55 7.65 -14.51
CA SER A 80 -2.90 7.41 -15.03
C SER A 80 -3.85 7.23 -13.85
N TRP A 81 -5.02 7.89 -13.92
CA TRP A 81 -6.07 7.71 -12.91
C TRP A 81 -6.48 6.26 -12.76
N VAL A 82 -6.54 5.49 -13.85
CA VAL A 82 -6.89 4.07 -13.81
C VAL A 82 -5.87 3.29 -12.97
N VAL A 83 -4.58 3.54 -13.19
CA VAL A 83 -3.51 2.86 -12.44
C VAL A 83 -3.55 3.30 -10.97
N THR A 84 -3.60 4.60 -10.70
CA THR A 84 -3.61 5.12 -9.32
C THR A 84 -4.83 4.63 -8.54
N LEU A 85 -6.03 4.62 -9.13
CA LEU A 85 -7.23 4.10 -8.49
C LEU A 85 -7.16 2.59 -8.26
N PHE A 86 -6.60 1.83 -9.20
CA PHE A 86 -6.36 0.40 -9.02
C PHE A 86 -5.43 0.13 -7.83
N LEU A 87 -4.32 0.87 -7.72
CA LEU A 87 -3.41 0.76 -6.58
C LEU A 87 -4.07 1.11 -5.25
N ILE A 88 -4.92 2.14 -5.22
CA ILE A 88 -5.75 2.47 -4.05
C ILE A 88 -6.68 1.31 -3.71
N ALA A 89 -7.35 0.71 -4.70
CA ALA A 89 -8.23 -0.43 -4.48
C ALA A 89 -7.46 -1.64 -3.91
N VAL A 90 -6.24 -1.91 -4.38
CA VAL A 90 -5.38 -2.97 -3.83
C VAL A 90 -5.03 -2.69 -2.36
N ILE A 91 -4.64 -1.46 -2.01
CA ILE A 91 -4.38 -1.07 -0.62
C ILE A 91 -5.62 -1.27 0.25
N LEU A 92 -6.78 -0.82 -0.22
CA LEU A 92 -8.04 -0.95 0.51
C LEU A 92 -8.45 -2.42 0.67
N ALA A 93 -8.26 -3.24 -0.37
CA ALA A 93 -8.51 -4.68 -0.30
C ALA A 93 -7.63 -5.34 0.75
N CYS A 94 -6.33 -5.00 0.82
CA CYS A 94 -5.44 -5.51 1.87
C CYS A 94 -5.91 -5.13 3.27
N ARG A 95 -6.56 -3.98 3.42
CA ARG A 95 -7.07 -3.52 4.72
C ARG A 95 -8.40 -4.17 5.09
N PHE A 96 -9.34 -4.22 4.16
CA PHE A 96 -10.68 -4.76 4.44
C PHE A 96 -10.72 -6.28 4.46
N ALA A 97 -9.90 -6.94 3.64
CA ALA A 97 -9.81 -8.39 3.56
C ALA A 97 -8.61 -8.94 4.36
N TYR A 98 -8.10 -8.18 5.35
CA TYR A 98 -6.92 -8.59 6.13
C TYR A 98 -7.12 -9.97 6.76
N GLN A 99 -8.28 -10.22 7.36
CA GLN A 99 -8.55 -11.47 8.06
C GLN A 99 -8.59 -12.65 7.09
N GLU A 100 -9.21 -12.46 5.93
CA GLU A 100 -9.30 -13.46 4.86
C GLU A 100 -7.92 -13.76 4.28
N ILE A 101 -7.12 -12.71 4.03
CA ILE A 101 -5.73 -12.85 3.59
C ILE A 101 -4.92 -13.60 4.65
N ALA A 102 -5.05 -13.24 5.93
CA ALA A 102 -4.35 -13.92 7.01
C ALA A 102 -4.73 -15.41 7.08
N ASN A 103 -6.03 -15.73 7.04
CA ASN A 103 -6.51 -17.10 7.01
C ASN A 103 -5.96 -17.88 5.80
N TRP A 104 -5.92 -17.25 4.62
CA TRP A 104 -5.37 -17.86 3.41
C TRP A 104 -3.86 -18.10 3.51
N VAL A 105 -3.11 -17.12 4.01
CA VAL A 105 -1.67 -17.26 4.26
C VAL A 105 -1.42 -18.43 5.22
N TYR A 106 -2.18 -18.54 6.32
CA TYR A 106 -2.05 -19.67 7.25
C TYR A 106 -2.41 -21.03 6.68
N ALA A 107 -3.38 -21.09 5.77
CA ALA A 107 -3.76 -22.34 5.14
C ALA A 107 -2.72 -22.81 4.11
N THR A 108 -1.84 -21.90 3.65
CA THR A 108 -0.91 -22.14 2.55
C THR A 108 0.53 -22.30 3.00
N PHE A 109 0.93 -21.59 4.06
CA PHE A 109 2.30 -21.53 4.60
C PHE A 109 2.32 -21.93 6.07
#